data_AF-A0A5R8XY55-F1
#
_entry.id   AF-A0A5R8XY55-F1
#
_cell.length_a   1.000
_cell.length_b   1.000
_cell.length_c   1.000
_cell.angle_alpha   90.00
_cell.angle_beta   90.00
_cell.angle_gamma   90.00
#
_symmetry.space_group_name_H-M   'P 1'
#
loop_
_entity.id
_entity.type
_entity.pdbx_description
1 polymer ?
#
loop_
_entity_poly.entity_id
_entity_poly.type
_entity_poly.pdbx_seq_one_letter_code
_entity_poly.pdbx_strand_id
1 'polypeptide(L)' 'MKIKELFENFENVFSWNKSEIKENKTEIDDLMKNLTQKRKKLEKKIKKEENLEEKVDLNKKLKAIKKLIKKAKKSLY' A
#
# COMPACT_ATOMS: atom_id res chain seq x y z
N MET A 1 5.67 7.58 6.99
CA MET A 1 5.97 6.14 6.83
C MET A 1 6.72 5.82 5.55
N LYS A 2 7.78 5.04 5.68
CA LYS A 2 8.46 4.38 4.55
C LYS A 2 7.52 3.32 3.95
N ILE A 3 7.82 2.85 2.72
CA ILE A 3 7.01 1.78 2.11
C ILE A 3 7.13 0.48 2.91
N LYS A 4 8.34 0.18 3.41
CA LYS A 4 8.62 -1.02 4.21
C LYS A 4 7.74 -1.10 5.47
N GLU A 5 7.67 -0.01 6.24
CA GLU A 5 6.81 0.10 7.43
C GLU A 5 5.33 -0.14 7.11
N LEU A 6 4.84 0.35 5.96
CA LEU A 6 3.46 0.06 5.54
C LEU A 6 3.25 -1.42 5.22
N PHE A 7 4.23 -2.10 4.64
CA PHE A 7 4.15 -3.53 4.41
C PHE A 7 4.09 -4.30 5.73
N GLU A 8 4.98 -3.98 6.67
CA GLU A 8 5.02 -4.59 8.01
C GLU A 8 3.70 -4.37 8.77
N ASN A 9 3.17 -3.14 8.75
CA ASN A 9 1.88 -2.85 9.37
C ASN A 9 0.72 -3.63 8.74
N PHE A 10 0.70 -3.77 7.41
CA PHE A 10 -0.35 -4.56 6.75
C PHE A 10 -0.20 -6.06 6.99
N GLU A 11 1.02 -6.58 7.13
CA GLU A 11 1.22 -7.98 7.52
C GLU A 11 0.69 -8.24 8.92
N ASN A 12 0.91 -7.33 9.86
CA ASN A 12 0.31 -7.40 11.19
C ASN A 12 -1.22 -7.34 11.11
N VAL A 13 -1.79 -6.38 10.37
CA VAL A 13 -3.24 -6.29 10.16
C VAL A 13 -3.83 -7.55 9.52
N PHE A 14 -3.11 -8.22 8.62
CA PHE A 14 -3.57 -9.48 8.01
C PHE A 14 -3.54 -10.67 8.96
N SER A 15 -2.86 -10.56 10.11
CA SER A 15 -2.87 -11.58 11.15
C SER A 15 -4.02 -11.40 12.16
N TRP A 16 -4.68 -10.24 12.15
CA TRP A 16 -5.78 -9.93 13.06
C TRP A 16 -7.03 -10.74 12.75
N ASN A 17 -7.77 -11.06 13.82
CA ASN A 17 -9.06 -11.70 13.75
C ASN A 17 -10.17 -10.67 13.41
N LYS A 18 -11.40 -11.15 13.19
CA LYS A 18 -12.53 -10.29 12.79
C LYS A 18 -12.92 -9.24 13.84
N SER A 19 -12.73 -9.51 15.14
CA SER A 19 -13.03 -8.54 16.20
C SER A 19 -11.99 -7.41 16.18
N GLU A 20 -10.71 -7.78 16.13
CA GLU A 20 -9.59 -6.83 16.05
C GLU A 20 -9.68 -5.94 14.81
N ILE A 21 -10.04 -6.50 13.65
CA ILE A 21 -10.27 -5.72 12.42
C ILE A 21 -11.44 -4.75 12.58
N LYS A 22 -12.50 -5.14 13.30
CA LYS A 22 -13.70 -4.30 13.49
C LYS A 22 -13.43 -3.17 14.48
N GLU A 23 -12.71 -3.45 15.56
CA GLU A 23 -12.32 -2.48 16.59
C GLU A 23 -11.32 -1.46 16.05
N ASN A 24 -10.37 -1.91 15.23
CA ASN A 24 -9.31 -1.07 14.66
C ASN A 24 -9.61 -0.62 13.22
N LYS A 25 -10.88 -0.62 12.81
CA LYS A 25 -11.29 -0.29 11.44
C LYS A 25 -10.79 1.09 11.00
N THR A 26 -10.80 2.08 11.89
CA THR A 26 -10.29 3.43 11.59
C THR A 26 -8.81 3.43 11.27
N GLU A 27 -8.00 2.65 11.99
CA GLU A 27 -6.56 2.53 11.74
C GLU A 27 -6.30 1.84 10.40
N ILE A 28 -7.07 0.81 10.08
CA ILE A 28 -7.02 0.10 8.79
C ILE A 28 -7.37 1.05 7.63
N ASP A 29 -8.42 1.85 7.79
CA ASP A 29 -8.85 2.84 6.79
C ASP A 29 -7.74 3.89 6.56
N ASP A 30 -7.09 4.36 7.62
CA ASP A 30 -5.97 5.31 7.52
C ASP A 30 -4.72 4.70 6.88
N LEU A 31 -4.38 3.45 7.21
CA LEU A 31 -3.32 2.70 6.53
C LEU A 31 -3.64 2.55 5.04
N MET A 32 -4.89 2.25 4.68
CA MET A 32 -5.33 2.16 3.28
C MET A 32 -5.29 3.50 2.54
N LYS A 33 -5.67 4.59 3.21
CA LYS A 33 -5.57 5.95 2.67
C LYS A 33 -4.12 6.32 2.38
N ASN A 34 -3.22 6.04 3.32
CA ASN A 34 -1.78 6.25 3.15
C ASN A 34 -1.20 5.44 1.99
N LEU A 35 -1.61 4.17 1.85
CA LEU A 35 -1.16 3.32 0.75
C LEU A 35 -1.65 3.84 -0.61
N THR A 36 -2.91 4.30 -0.66
CA THR A 36 -3.52 4.89 -1.86
C THR A 36 -2.85 6.21 -2.25
N GLN A 37 -2.51 7.07 -1.28
CA GLN A 37 -1.77 8.30 -1.53
C GLN A 37 -0.38 8.01 -2.08
N LYS A 38 0.35 7.03 -1.53
CA LYS A 38 1.65 6.61 -2.06
C LYS A 38 1.56 6.07 -3.47
N ARG A 39 0.53 5.27 -3.77
CA ARG A 39 0.24 4.83 -5.14
C ARG A 39 0.14 6.01 -6.10
N LYS A 40 -0.70 7.01 -5.76
CA LYS A 40 -0.88 8.22 -6.59
C LYS A 40 0.42 9.01 -6.75
N LYS A 41 1.23 9.15 -5.69
CA LYS A 41 2.54 9.82 -5.75
C LYS A 41 3.50 9.09 -6.69
N LEU A 42 3.57 7.75 -6.62
CA LEU A 42 4.40 6.94 -7.52
C LEU A 42 3.93 7.02 -8.97
N GLU A 43 2.62 6.93 -9.22
CA GLU A 43 2.06 7.09 -10.57
C GLU A 43 2.40 8.47 -11.16
N LYS A 44 2.35 9.54 -10.35
CA LYS A 44 2.79 10.88 -10.78
C LYS A 44 4.30 10.96 -11.05
N LYS A 45 5.13 10.32 -10.21
CA LYS A 45 6.59 10.30 -10.42
C LYS A 45 6.94 9.56 -11.71
N ILE A 46 6.39 8.36 -11.93
CA ILE A 46 6.61 7.54 -13.12
C ILE A 46 6.23 8.28 -14.41
N LYS A 47 5.16 9.09 -14.38
CA LYS A 47 4.73 9.89 -15.55
C LYS A 47 5.75 10.96 -15.94
N LYS A 48 6.50 11.50 -14.98
CA LYS A 48 7.51 12.54 -15.19
C LYS A 48 8.93 11.98 -15.30
N GLU A 49 9.09 10.67 -15.13
CA GLU A 49 10.39 10.01 -15.16
C GLU A 49 10.79 9.70 -16.61
N GLU A 50 11.91 10.28 -17.02
CA GLU A 50 12.51 10.14 -18.34
C GLU A 50 13.59 9.04 -18.35
N ASN A 51 14.22 8.78 -17.20
CA ASN A 51 15.18 7.69 -17.07
C ASN A 51 14.45 6.33 -17.08
N LEU A 52 14.75 5.51 -18.09
CA LEU A 52 14.16 4.18 -18.28
C LEU A 52 14.42 3.22 -17.11
N GLU A 53 15.63 3.20 -16.56
CA GLU A 53 16.01 2.32 -15.44
C GLU A 53 15.26 2.72 -14.17
N GLU A 54 15.27 4.02 -13.84
CA GLU A 54 14.56 4.53 -12.66
C GLU A 54 13.04 4.30 -12.80
N LYS A 55 12.51 4.46 -14.01
CA LYS A 55 11.10 4.19 -14.33
C LYS A 55 10.73 2.73 -14.15
N VAL A 56 11.61 1.78 -14.51
CA VAL A 56 11.41 0.35 -14.27
C VAL A 56 11.33 0.06 -12.77
N ASP A 57 12.24 0.62 -11.98
CA ASP A 57 12.25 0.43 -10.53
C ASP A 57 11.06 1.07 -9.82
N LEU A 58 10.64 2.26 -10.26
CA LEU A 58 9.41 2.90 -9.78
C LEU A 58 8.17 2.06 -10.14
N ASN A 59 8.14 1.45 -11.33
CA ASN A 59 7.06 0.55 -11.74
C ASN A 59 7.03 -0.74 -10.89
N LYS A 60 8.18 -1.33 -10.54
CA LYS A 60 8.25 -2.47 -9.61
C LYS A 60 7.63 -2.10 -8.25
N LYS A 61 8.01 -0.95 -7.70
CA LYS A 61 7.46 -0.42 -6.44
C LYS A 61 5.94 -0.19 -6.55
N LEU A 62 5.47 0.39 -7.65
CA LEU A 62 4.05 0.60 -7.89
C LEU A 62 3.27 -0.72 -7.96
N LYS A 63 3.83 -1.74 -8.62
CA LYS A 63 3.23 -3.08 -8.70
C LYS A 63 3.08 -3.72 -7.33
N ALA A 64 4.10 -3.61 -6.47
CA ALA A 64 4.05 -4.10 -5.09
C ALA A 64 2.92 -3.43 -4.29
N ILE A 65 2.82 -2.09 -4.37
CA ILE A 65 1.74 -1.33 -3.70
C ILE A 65 0.37 -1.75 -4.23
N LYS A 66 0.19 -1.87 -5.56
CA LYS A 66 -1.10 -2.31 -6.14
C LYS A 66 -1.51 -3.71 -5.65
N LYS A 67 -0.55 -4.65 -5.54
CA LYS A 67 -0.81 -5.98 -4.97
C LYS A 67 -1.24 -5.90 -3.52
N LEU A 68 -0.57 -5.07 -2.71
CA LEU A 68 -0.91 -4.89 -1.29
C LEU A 68 -2.32 -4.31 -1.12
N ILE A 69 -2.69 -3.29 -1.90
CA ILE A 69 -4.07 -2.74 -1.91
C ILE A 69 -5.08 -3.84 -2.26
N LYS A 70 -4.79 -4.65 -3.28
CA LYS A 70 -5.70 -5.73 -3.71
C LYS A 70 -5.87 -6.78 -2.60
N LYS A 71 -4.80 -7.15 -1.91
CA LYS A 71 -4.84 -8.08 -0.78
C LYS A 71 -5.65 -7.49 0.38
N ALA A 72 -5.36 -6.24 0.77
CA ALA A 72 -6.08 -5.56 1.83
C ALA A 72 -7.58 -5.46 1.55
N LYS A 73 -7.97 -5.11 0.33
CA LYS A 73 -9.39 -5.09 -0.07
C LYS A 73 -10.09 -6.44 -0.02
N LYS A 74 -9.36 -7.55 -0.17
CA LYS A 74 -9.95 -8.90 -0.13
C LYS A 74 -10.03 -9.47 1.29
N SER A 75 -9.09 -9.07 2.14
CA SER A 75 -8.98 -9.56 3.51
C SER A 75 -9.78 -8.73 4.51
N LEU A 76 -9.96 -7.43 4.25
CA LEU A 76 -10.50 -6.47 5.22
C LEU A 76 -11.88 -5.89 4.83
N TYR A 77 -12.31 -6.08 3.57
CA TYR A 77 -13.60 -5.65 3.04
C TYR A 77 -14.25 -6.78 2.26
#